data_AF-A0A017T2Y5-F1
#
_entry.id   AF-A0A017T2Y5-F1
#
_cell.length_a   1.000
_cell.length_b   1.000
_cell.length_c   1.000
_cell.angle_alpha   90.00
_cell.angle_beta   90.00
_cell.angle_gamma   90.00
#
_symmetry.space_group_name_H-M   'P 1'
#
loop_
_entity.id
_entity.type
_entity.pdbx_description
1 polymer ?
#
loop_
_entity_poly.entity_id
_entity_poly.type
_entity_poly.pdbx_seq_one_letter_code
_entity_poly.pdbx_strand_id
1 'polypeptide(L)'
;MGVITPGYSEERGLGPTDTDCTGNYLFANEMLRGGISASGWPRRVTPEELEISAGPDGLRVIWLRTLKFENGDEGGPLALVRAVDDRAEVYGIGSLRAPPKGTRITPVRLGSDNLVVVEAKQCPDPDDCRQRGHFYLARRGRLFESAQVDLERTAVLPSLSERGLYARYTLRTDVTYRPNGIQLLEQIQVRIIKYEEQNRDSDRELRKVEFQRFLRVERDTLFSSNDPLWERVVGQD
;
A
#
# COMPACT_ATOMS: atom_id res chain seq x y z
N MET A 1 15.48 17.29 -0.83
CA MET A 1 16.20 16.04 -1.08
C MET A 1 17.25 15.69 -0.01
N GLY A 2 18.02 16.65 0.54
CA GLY A 2 18.92 16.39 1.68
C GLY A 2 18.24 15.78 2.92
N VAL A 3 16.91 15.88 3.01
CA VAL A 3 16.07 15.25 4.04
C VAL A 3 16.06 13.72 3.96
N ILE A 4 16.26 13.13 2.78
CA ILE A 4 16.25 11.67 2.58
C ILE A 4 17.66 11.09 2.66
N THR A 5 18.65 11.80 2.11
CA THR A 5 20.05 11.39 2.16
C THR A 5 20.94 12.59 2.46
N PRO A 6 21.76 12.54 3.53
CA PRO A 6 22.63 13.65 3.90
C PRO A 6 23.65 14.03 2.82
N GLY A 7 24.10 13.05 2.00
CA GLY A 7 25.11 13.28 0.97
C GLY A 7 24.58 13.93 -0.31
N TYR A 8 23.27 14.17 -0.43
CA TYR A 8 22.70 14.71 -1.67
C TYR A 8 23.11 16.17 -1.90
N SER A 9 23.59 16.44 -3.12
CA SER A 9 23.65 17.78 -3.70
C SER A 9 23.09 17.72 -5.12
N GLU A 10 22.56 18.84 -5.63
CA GLU A 10 22.03 18.89 -7.00
C GLU A 10 23.11 18.61 -8.06
N GLU A 11 24.36 19.01 -7.77
CA GLU A 11 25.51 18.77 -8.63
C GLU A 11 25.91 17.28 -8.69
N ARG A 12 25.99 16.63 -7.52
CA ARG A 12 26.36 15.21 -7.41
C ARG A 12 25.23 14.29 -7.85
N GLY A 13 23.98 14.70 -7.60
CA GLY A 13 22.82 13.84 -7.70
C GLY A 13 22.81 12.74 -6.64
N LEU A 14 21.97 11.74 -6.89
CA LEU A 14 21.79 10.55 -6.06
C LEU A 14 22.59 9.39 -6.66
N GLY A 15 23.34 8.68 -5.83
CA GLY A 15 24.10 7.49 -6.19
C GLY A 15 23.44 6.18 -5.74
N PRO A 16 23.86 5.02 -6.30
CA PRO A 16 23.26 3.72 -6.00
C PRO A 16 23.62 3.22 -4.60
N THR A 17 24.69 3.75 -4.02
CA THR A 17 25.21 3.41 -2.68
C THR A 17 24.99 4.53 -1.67
N ASP A 18 24.14 5.50 -1.98
CA ASP A 18 23.81 6.57 -1.05
C ASP A 18 23.07 6.02 0.16
N THR A 19 23.38 6.60 1.32
CA THR A 19 22.79 6.22 2.60
C THR A 19 21.76 7.23 3.07
N ASP A 20 20.81 6.75 3.85
CA ASP A 20 19.86 7.58 4.58
C ASP A 20 20.51 8.19 5.84
N CYS A 21 19.75 9.02 6.56
CA CYS A 21 20.23 9.67 7.79
C CYS A 21 20.51 8.70 8.95
N THR A 22 20.12 7.42 8.82
CA THR A 22 20.43 6.36 9.77
C THR A 22 21.64 5.51 9.35
N GLY A 23 22.29 5.85 8.22
CA GLY A 23 23.47 5.17 7.70
C GLY A 23 23.16 3.93 6.85
N ASN A 24 21.88 3.65 6.55
CA ASN A 24 21.49 2.50 5.75
C ASN A 24 21.43 2.86 4.27
N TYR A 25 21.80 1.93 3.39
CA TYR A 25 21.68 2.12 1.94
C TYR A 25 20.22 2.33 1.52
N LEU A 26 19.96 3.41 0.78
CA LEU A 26 18.62 3.81 0.32
C LEU A 26 17.94 2.75 -0.56
N PHE A 27 18.74 2.00 -1.32
CA PHE A 27 18.28 1.09 -2.36
C PHE A 27 18.46 -0.39 -2.02
N ALA A 28 18.88 -0.71 -0.78
CA ALA A 28 19.16 -2.09 -0.39
C ALA A 28 17.92 -2.91 -0.02
N ASN A 29 16.73 -2.30 0.07
CA ASN A 29 15.50 -3.03 0.36
C ASN A 29 15.18 -4.02 -0.77
N GLU A 30 14.83 -5.25 -0.42
CA GLU A 30 14.52 -6.32 -1.36
C GLU A 30 13.38 -5.95 -2.33
N MET A 31 12.41 -5.15 -1.90
CA MET A 31 11.32 -4.69 -2.77
C MET A 31 11.79 -3.85 -3.96
N LEU A 32 12.98 -3.26 -3.86
CA LEU A 32 13.60 -2.44 -4.90
C LEU A 32 14.50 -3.26 -5.83
N ARG A 33 14.71 -4.56 -5.54
CA ARG A 33 15.54 -5.44 -6.35
C ARG A 33 14.97 -5.58 -7.77
N GLY A 34 15.85 -5.49 -8.75
CA GLY A 34 15.49 -5.54 -10.18
C GLY A 34 15.01 -4.21 -10.75
N GLY A 35 14.89 -3.17 -9.92
CA GLY A 35 14.59 -1.82 -10.39
C GLY A 35 15.76 -1.19 -11.12
N ILE A 36 15.46 -0.51 -12.23
CA ILE A 36 16.48 0.11 -13.10
C ILE A 36 16.35 1.63 -13.00
N SER A 37 17.48 2.33 -12.82
CA SER A 37 17.52 3.78 -13.00
C SER A 37 17.53 4.10 -14.49
N ALA A 38 16.41 4.62 -15.01
CA ALA A 38 16.28 4.92 -16.44
C ALA A 38 17.32 5.92 -16.96
N SER A 39 17.78 6.83 -16.09
CA SER A 39 18.81 7.82 -16.40
C SER A 39 20.24 7.39 -16.05
N GLY A 40 20.44 6.16 -15.56
CA GLY A 40 21.72 5.70 -15.01
C GLY A 40 22.05 6.32 -13.64
N TRP A 41 23.30 6.18 -13.22
CA TRP A 41 23.83 6.70 -11.95
C TRP A 41 25.14 7.48 -12.17
N PRO A 42 25.44 8.51 -11.35
CA PRO A 42 24.54 9.16 -10.41
C PRO A 42 23.43 9.91 -11.17
N ARG A 43 22.25 10.04 -10.57
CA ARG A 43 21.10 10.67 -11.21
C ARG A 43 20.72 11.97 -10.54
N ARG A 44 20.38 12.96 -11.36
CA ARG A 44 19.66 14.14 -10.88
C ARG A 44 18.22 13.75 -10.63
N VAL A 45 17.66 14.26 -9.55
CA VAL A 45 16.26 14.06 -9.19
C VAL A 45 15.47 15.19 -9.82
N THR A 46 14.43 14.86 -10.56
CA THR A 46 13.54 15.88 -11.12
C THR A 46 12.28 16.03 -10.25
N PRO A 47 11.61 17.19 -10.26
CA PRO A 47 10.38 17.40 -9.49
C PRO A 47 9.27 16.39 -9.81
N GLU A 48 9.22 15.86 -11.04
CA GLU A 48 8.20 14.89 -11.49
C GLU A 48 8.39 13.51 -10.85
N GLU A 49 9.58 13.21 -10.36
CA GLU A 49 9.93 11.96 -9.67
C GLU A 49 9.63 12.04 -8.17
N LEU A 50 9.22 13.22 -7.69
CA LEU A 50 8.95 13.50 -6.30
C LEU A 50 7.46 13.58 -6.06
N GLU A 51 6.95 12.68 -5.22
CA GLU A 51 5.59 12.76 -4.70
C GLU A 51 5.63 13.23 -3.26
N ILE A 52 4.85 14.27 -2.94
CA ILE A 52 4.73 14.81 -1.60
C ILE A 52 3.26 14.79 -1.20
N SER A 53 2.95 14.08 -0.12
CA SER A 53 1.60 14.00 0.45
C SER A 53 1.59 14.65 1.82
N ALA A 54 0.79 15.70 1.99
CA ALA A 54 0.61 16.36 3.28
C ALA A 54 -0.41 15.62 4.15
N GLY A 55 -0.31 15.76 5.46
CA GLY A 55 -1.38 15.41 6.39
C GLY A 55 -1.31 16.21 7.68
N PRO A 56 -1.84 15.67 8.79
CA PRO A 56 -2.05 16.44 10.01
C PRO A 56 -0.75 16.89 10.67
N ASP A 57 -0.81 17.96 11.47
CA ASP A 57 0.29 18.44 12.31
C ASP A 57 1.61 18.74 11.56
N GLY A 58 1.52 19.09 10.28
CA GLY A 58 2.67 19.37 9.43
C GLY A 58 3.44 18.12 8.98
N LEU A 59 2.89 16.92 9.23
CA LEU A 59 3.42 15.67 8.67
C LEU A 59 3.32 15.69 7.15
N ARG A 60 4.36 15.19 6.52
CA ARG A 60 4.45 14.99 5.07
C ARG A 60 5.09 13.64 4.80
N VAL A 61 4.63 12.99 3.76
CA VAL A 61 5.29 11.83 3.18
C VAL A 61 5.95 12.27 1.89
N ILE A 62 7.17 11.82 1.68
CA ILE A 62 7.93 12.05 0.46
C ILE A 62 8.23 10.69 -0.14
N TRP A 63 7.78 10.45 -1.36
CA TRP A 63 8.15 9.27 -2.13
C TRP A 63 8.96 9.70 -3.35
N LEU A 64 10.17 9.16 -3.44
CA LEU A 64 11.07 9.43 -4.55
C LEU A 64 11.11 8.24 -5.51
N ARG A 65 10.55 8.44 -6.70
CA ARG A 65 10.37 7.40 -7.74
C ARG A 65 11.60 7.30 -8.64
N THR A 66 12.65 6.68 -8.10
CA THR A 66 13.94 6.59 -8.79
C THR A 66 14.10 5.38 -9.71
N LEU A 67 13.42 4.28 -9.41
CA LEU A 67 13.59 3.00 -10.10
C LEU A 67 12.33 2.70 -10.91
N LYS A 68 12.52 2.17 -12.11
CA LYS A 68 11.44 1.65 -12.95
C LYS A 68 11.52 0.14 -13.02
N PHE A 69 10.36 -0.51 -13.13
CA PHE A 69 10.23 -1.96 -13.20
C PHE A 69 9.50 -2.37 -14.48
N GLU A 70 9.74 -3.60 -14.93
CA GLU A 70 9.14 -4.14 -16.17
C GLU A 70 7.61 -4.16 -16.14
N ASN A 71 7.02 -4.35 -14.95
CA ASN A 71 5.57 -4.36 -14.75
C ASN A 71 4.94 -2.96 -14.71
N GLY A 72 5.72 -1.90 -14.96
CA GLY A 72 5.26 -0.51 -14.94
C GLY A 72 5.24 0.13 -13.55
N ASP A 73 5.63 -0.59 -12.49
CA ASP A 73 5.83 0.01 -11.17
C ASP A 73 7.00 0.98 -11.19
N GLU A 74 6.95 1.93 -10.27
CA GLU A 74 8.11 2.73 -9.89
C GLU A 74 8.45 2.46 -8.42
N GLY A 75 9.70 2.72 -8.04
CA GLY A 75 10.12 2.51 -6.67
C GLY A 75 11.32 3.34 -6.23
N GLY A 76 11.48 3.45 -4.92
CA GLY A 76 12.58 4.17 -4.30
C GLY A 76 12.29 4.53 -2.85
N PRO A 77 13.05 5.49 -2.30
CA PRO A 77 12.93 5.90 -0.90
C PRO A 77 11.55 6.49 -0.58
N LEU A 78 11.01 6.09 0.56
CA LEU A 78 9.81 6.64 1.18
C LEU A 78 10.23 7.28 2.51
N ALA A 79 9.89 8.53 2.75
CA ALA A 79 10.24 9.24 3.98
C ALA A 79 9.01 9.84 4.64
N LEU A 80 8.89 9.67 5.95
CA LEU A 80 7.93 10.39 6.78
C LEU A 80 8.67 11.51 7.50
N VAL A 81 8.22 12.73 7.26
CA VAL A 81 8.87 13.93 7.77
C VAL A 81 7.84 14.88 8.36
N ARG A 82 8.28 15.78 9.24
CA ARG A 82 7.48 16.93 9.67
C ARG A 82 8.23 18.20 9.33
N ALA A 83 7.55 19.11 8.63
CA ALA A 83 8.08 20.44 8.43
C ALA A 83 7.89 21.26 9.71
N VAL A 84 8.98 21.81 10.25
CA VAL A 84 8.95 22.69 11.43
C VAL A 84 9.81 23.90 11.10
N ASP A 85 9.19 25.05 10.90
CA ASP A 85 9.85 26.29 10.49
C ASP A 85 10.73 26.10 9.24
N ASP A 86 12.05 26.24 9.38
CA ASP A 86 13.06 26.11 8.33
C ASP A 86 13.75 24.73 8.29
N ARG A 87 13.31 23.78 9.14
CA ARG A 87 13.88 22.43 9.24
C ARG A 87 12.85 21.34 8.94
N ALA A 88 13.37 20.17 8.61
CA ALA A 88 12.59 18.95 8.46
C ALA A 88 13.03 17.94 9.52
N GLU A 89 12.07 17.49 10.34
CA GLU A 89 12.27 16.38 11.27
C GLU A 89 11.94 15.07 10.55
N VAL A 90 12.91 14.16 10.46
CA VAL A 90 12.71 12.85 9.81
C VAL A 90 12.28 11.84 10.86
N TYR A 91 11.06 11.30 10.73
CA TYR A 91 10.53 10.26 11.61
C TYR A 91 10.98 8.87 11.17
N GLY A 92 11.06 8.66 9.85
CA GLY A 92 11.68 7.46 9.32
C GLY A 92 11.78 7.43 7.80
N ILE A 93 12.72 6.62 7.33
CA ILE A 93 12.94 6.35 5.91
C ILE A 93 12.82 4.85 5.66
N GLY A 94 12.13 4.50 4.59
CA GLY A 94 11.96 3.14 4.10
C GLY A 94 11.98 3.13 2.58
N SER A 95 11.36 2.11 2.00
CA SER A 95 11.27 1.94 0.56
C SER A 95 9.83 1.69 0.18
N LEU A 96 9.46 2.11 -1.02
CA LEU A 96 8.18 1.82 -1.63
C LEU A 96 8.39 1.45 -3.09
N ARG A 97 7.69 0.40 -3.52
CA ARG A 97 7.47 0.04 -4.93
C ARG A 97 5.96 -0.05 -5.13
N ALA A 98 5.44 0.73 -6.06
CA ALA A 98 4.02 0.75 -6.37
C ALA A 98 3.78 1.28 -7.78
N PRO A 99 2.61 1.02 -8.38
CA PRO A 99 2.20 1.68 -9.61
C PRO A 99 2.16 3.20 -9.39
N PRO A 100 2.78 4.03 -10.25
CA PRO A 100 2.78 5.48 -10.05
C PRO A 100 1.37 6.09 -10.22
N LYS A 101 0.49 5.44 -10.99
CA LYS A 101 -0.93 5.79 -11.13
C LYS A 101 -1.78 4.89 -10.26
N GLY A 102 -2.77 5.46 -9.57
CA GLY A 102 -3.65 4.69 -8.67
C GLY A 102 -3.03 4.36 -7.32
N THR A 103 -1.88 4.97 -7.00
CA THR A 103 -1.30 4.99 -5.66
C THR A 103 -1.70 6.27 -4.94
N ARG A 104 -2.13 6.14 -3.69
CA ARG A 104 -2.38 7.25 -2.78
C ARG A 104 -1.56 7.04 -1.51
N ILE A 105 -0.79 8.04 -1.13
CA ILE A 105 0.04 8.01 0.06
C ILE A 105 -0.54 8.99 1.08
N THR A 106 -0.70 8.57 2.33
CA THR A 106 -1.28 9.41 3.38
C THR A 106 -0.54 9.21 4.70
N PRO A 107 0.01 10.26 5.32
CA PRO A 107 0.50 10.17 6.68
C PRO A 107 -0.69 10.12 7.64
N VAL A 108 -0.65 9.21 8.60
CA VAL A 108 -1.72 8.99 9.56
C VAL A 108 -1.14 8.98 10.97
N ARG A 109 -1.89 9.56 11.91
CA ARG A 109 -1.57 9.50 13.33
C ARG A 109 -2.41 8.43 14.02
N LEU A 110 -1.77 7.58 14.79
CA LEU A 110 -2.39 6.47 15.51
C LEU A 110 -2.01 6.57 16.99
N GLY A 111 -2.75 7.38 17.74
CA GLY A 111 -2.40 7.70 19.12
C GLY A 111 -1.06 8.43 19.18
N SER A 112 -0.04 7.81 19.77
CA SER A 112 1.34 8.31 19.82
C SER A 112 2.18 7.93 18.61
N ASP A 113 1.71 7.00 17.78
CA ASP A 113 2.43 6.52 16.61
C ASP A 113 2.12 7.34 15.36
N ASN A 114 3.11 7.43 14.47
CA ASN A 114 2.93 7.94 13.12
C ASN A 114 3.09 6.81 12.11
N LEU A 115 2.18 6.78 11.16
CA LEU A 115 2.09 5.80 10.08
C LEU A 115 2.21 6.50 8.74
N VAL A 116 2.67 5.75 7.74
CA VAL A 116 2.39 6.04 6.35
C VAL A 116 1.49 4.94 5.82
N VAL A 117 0.37 5.33 5.22
CA VAL A 117 -0.54 4.41 4.54
C VAL A 117 -0.39 4.62 3.05
N VAL A 118 -0.09 3.54 2.34
CA VAL A 118 -0.01 3.52 0.89
C VAL A 118 -1.13 2.66 0.36
N GLU A 119 -2.09 3.28 -0.32
CA GLU A 119 -3.16 2.58 -1.02
C GLU A 119 -2.74 2.42 -2.47
N ALA A 120 -2.57 1.19 -2.94
CA ALA A 120 -2.19 0.90 -4.32
C ALA A 120 -3.25 0.01 -4.97
N LYS A 121 -3.72 0.41 -6.15
CA LYS A 121 -4.73 -0.32 -6.92
C LYS A 121 -4.12 -0.92 -8.18
N GLN A 122 -4.36 -2.22 -8.38
CA GLN A 122 -3.97 -2.96 -9.57
C GLN A 122 -5.18 -3.75 -10.08
N CYS A 123 -5.62 -3.43 -11.29
CA CYS A 123 -6.80 -4.05 -11.92
C CYS A 123 -6.45 -4.39 -13.36
N PRO A 124 -5.83 -5.57 -13.61
CA PRO A 124 -5.58 -6.05 -14.97
C PRO A 124 -6.88 -6.11 -15.80
N ASP A 125 -7.99 -6.49 -15.17
CA ASP A 125 -9.33 -6.42 -15.74
C ASP A 125 -10.39 -6.16 -14.64
N PRO A 126 -11.66 -5.90 -15.00
CA PRO A 126 -12.70 -5.59 -14.01
C PRO A 126 -13.11 -6.77 -13.10
N ASP A 127 -12.90 -8.01 -13.54
CA ASP A 127 -13.27 -9.22 -12.81
C ASP A 127 -12.11 -9.77 -11.94
N ASP A 128 -10.88 -9.28 -12.16
CA ASP A 128 -9.71 -9.45 -11.29
C ASP A 128 -9.09 -8.08 -10.97
N CYS A 129 -9.54 -7.49 -9.86
CA CYS A 129 -9.14 -6.15 -9.44
C CYS A 129 -8.87 -6.12 -7.95
N ARG A 130 -7.76 -5.49 -7.54
CA ARG A 130 -7.31 -5.49 -6.15
C ARG A 130 -6.73 -4.14 -5.76
N GLN A 131 -7.25 -3.57 -4.69
CA GLN A 131 -6.67 -2.42 -4.01
C GLN A 131 -6.16 -2.83 -2.64
N ARG A 132 -4.91 -2.53 -2.34
CA ARG A 132 -4.24 -2.89 -1.09
C ARG A 132 -3.81 -1.64 -0.34
N GLY A 133 -4.04 -1.64 0.97
CA GLY A 133 -3.47 -0.70 1.92
C GLY A 133 -2.23 -1.32 2.56
N HIS A 134 -1.09 -0.66 2.38
CA HIS A 134 0.20 -0.99 2.98
C HIS A 134 0.47 -0.01 4.12
N PHE A 135 0.62 -0.52 5.33
CA PHE A 135 0.76 0.29 6.54
C PHE A 135 2.21 0.25 7.00
N TYR A 136 2.89 1.40 6.94
CA TYR A 136 4.26 1.56 7.36
C TYR A 136 4.34 2.22 8.73
N LEU A 137 4.98 1.56 9.70
CA LEU A 137 5.26 2.14 11.02
C LEU A 137 6.61 2.83 11.04
N ALA A 138 6.66 4.03 11.61
CA ALA A 138 7.91 4.73 11.90
C ALA A 138 8.52 4.21 13.21
N ARG A 139 9.70 3.59 13.14
CA ARG A 139 10.43 3.05 14.28
C ARG A 139 11.92 3.29 14.13
N ARG A 140 12.53 3.95 15.12
CA ARG A 140 13.99 4.17 15.20
C ARG A 140 14.58 4.77 13.90
N GLY A 141 13.89 5.75 13.32
CA GLY A 141 14.32 6.39 12.07
C GLY A 141 14.05 5.59 10.79
N ARG A 142 13.26 4.52 10.87
CA ARG A 142 12.94 3.64 9.73
C ARG A 142 11.44 3.52 9.53
N LEU A 143 11.02 3.40 8.28
CA LEU A 143 9.67 3.00 7.92
C LEU A 143 9.66 1.52 7.56
N PHE A 144 8.95 0.72 8.35
CA PHE A 144 8.77 -0.70 8.10
C PHE A 144 7.35 -0.97 7.66
N GLU A 145 7.19 -1.67 6.53
CA GLU A 145 5.88 -2.21 6.16
C GLU A 145 5.49 -3.24 7.22
N SER A 146 4.41 -2.93 7.92
CA SER A 146 4.02 -3.61 9.14
C SER A 146 2.76 -4.45 8.98
N ALA A 147 1.88 -4.06 8.05
CA ALA A 147 0.73 -4.85 7.65
C ALA A 147 0.32 -4.50 6.23
N GLN A 148 -0.34 -5.46 5.57
CA GLN A 148 -1.00 -5.29 4.29
C GLN A 148 -2.45 -5.76 4.41
N VAL A 149 -3.38 -4.98 3.87
CA VAL A 149 -4.81 -5.28 3.89
C VAL A 149 -5.41 -5.05 2.52
N ASP A 150 -6.27 -5.97 2.07
CA ASP A 150 -7.10 -5.73 0.89
C ASP A 150 -8.22 -4.75 1.24
N LEU A 151 -8.19 -3.57 0.61
CA LEU A 151 -9.22 -2.52 0.76
C LEU A 151 -10.38 -2.76 -0.18
N GLU A 152 -10.08 -3.21 -1.39
CA GLU A 152 -11.03 -3.69 -2.38
C GLU A 152 -10.46 -4.95 -3.03
N ARG A 153 -11.29 -5.95 -3.27
CA ARG A 153 -10.87 -7.12 -4.07
C ARG A 153 -12.07 -7.72 -4.80
N THR A 154 -11.90 -7.93 -6.09
CA THR A 154 -12.87 -8.62 -6.94
C THR A 154 -12.22 -9.87 -7.52
N ALA A 155 -12.96 -10.98 -7.50
CA ALA A 155 -12.59 -12.20 -8.21
C ALA A 155 -13.85 -12.92 -8.70
N VAL A 156 -13.75 -13.53 -9.87
CA VAL A 156 -14.80 -14.41 -10.43
C VAL A 156 -14.27 -15.84 -10.45
N LEU A 157 -15.00 -16.76 -9.80
CA LEU A 157 -14.64 -18.17 -9.70
C LEU A 157 -15.82 -19.05 -10.13
N PRO A 158 -15.60 -20.29 -10.59
CA PRO A 158 -16.69 -21.26 -10.75
C PRO A 158 -17.45 -21.44 -9.43
N SER A 159 -18.78 -21.45 -9.49
CA SER A 159 -19.63 -21.64 -8.32
C SER A 159 -19.59 -23.10 -7.83
N LEU A 160 -19.47 -23.29 -6.51
CA LEU A 160 -19.52 -24.62 -5.88
C LEU A 160 -20.95 -25.08 -5.59
N SER A 161 -21.85 -24.14 -5.28
CA SER A 161 -23.26 -24.43 -5.01
C SER A 161 -24.11 -24.53 -6.28
N GLU A 162 -23.73 -23.83 -7.35
CA GLU A 162 -24.51 -23.77 -8.60
C GLU A 162 -23.68 -24.19 -9.82
N ARG A 163 -23.73 -25.49 -10.15
CA ARG A 163 -22.94 -26.09 -11.23
C ARG A 163 -23.16 -25.38 -12.58
N GLY A 164 -22.05 -24.99 -13.21
CA GLY A 164 -22.04 -24.33 -14.52
C GLY A 164 -22.21 -22.81 -14.44
N LEU A 165 -22.30 -22.24 -13.25
CA LEU A 165 -22.33 -20.81 -13.00
C LEU A 165 -21.01 -20.33 -12.42
N TYR A 166 -20.82 -19.01 -12.43
CA TYR A 166 -19.69 -18.34 -11.81
C TYR A 166 -20.19 -17.47 -10.66
N ALA A 167 -19.42 -17.42 -9.58
CA ALA A 167 -19.64 -16.53 -8.46
C ALA A 167 -18.64 -15.37 -8.54
N ARG A 168 -19.16 -14.14 -8.56
CA ARG A 168 -18.38 -12.91 -8.37
C ARG A 168 -18.35 -12.58 -6.88
N TYR A 169 -17.15 -12.50 -6.35
CA TYR A 169 -16.86 -12.07 -4.99
C TYR A 169 -16.34 -10.64 -5.03
N THR A 170 -16.96 -9.74 -4.26
CA THR A 170 -16.51 -8.36 -4.13
C THR A 170 -16.32 -8.04 -2.65
N LEU A 171 -15.07 -7.81 -2.25
CA LEU A 171 -14.67 -7.33 -0.94
C LEU A 171 -14.56 -5.81 -0.94
N ARG A 172 -15.05 -5.21 0.14
CA ARG A 172 -14.75 -3.85 0.55
C ARG A 172 -14.35 -3.82 2.01
N THR A 173 -13.31 -3.06 2.33
CA THR A 173 -12.82 -2.87 3.70
C THR A 173 -12.80 -1.39 4.04
N ASP A 174 -13.64 -0.98 4.97
CA ASP A 174 -13.59 0.38 5.52
C ASP A 174 -12.58 0.42 6.68
N VAL A 175 -11.67 1.39 6.63
CA VAL A 175 -10.56 1.54 7.59
C VAL A 175 -10.82 2.72 8.52
N THR A 176 -10.76 2.47 9.83
CA THR A 176 -10.87 3.53 10.85
C THR A 176 -9.66 3.49 11.78
N TYR A 177 -8.96 4.62 11.88
CA TYR A 177 -7.82 4.77 12.77
C TYR A 177 -8.27 5.12 14.19
N ARG A 178 -7.84 4.33 15.17
CA ARG A 178 -8.10 4.54 16.60
C ARG A 178 -6.77 4.72 17.33
N PRO A 179 -6.74 5.36 18.52
CA PRO A 179 -5.48 5.56 19.24
C PRO A 179 -4.67 4.29 19.55
N ASN A 180 -5.33 3.14 19.64
CA ASN A 180 -4.73 1.85 20.00
C ASN A 180 -4.59 0.87 18.81
N GLY A 181 -4.89 1.29 17.59
CA GLY A 181 -4.88 0.41 16.43
C GLY A 181 -5.87 0.77 15.34
N ILE A 182 -5.96 -0.09 14.32
CA ILE A 182 -6.73 0.15 13.12
C ILE A 182 -7.92 -0.80 13.11
N GLN A 183 -9.13 -0.23 13.14
CA GLN A 183 -10.36 -0.99 12.99
C GLN A 183 -10.66 -1.20 11.50
N LEU A 184 -10.93 -2.44 11.13
CA LEU A 184 -11.25 -2.87 9.77
C LEU A 184 -12.67 -3.44 9.77
N LEU A 185 -13.54 -2.86 8.96
CA LEU A 185 -14.87 -3.42 8.68
C LEU A 185 -14.86 -3.98 7.27
N GLU A 186 -14.83 -5.31 7.18
CA GLU A 186 -14.78 -6.05 5.92
C GLU A 186 -16.20 -6.50 5.53
N GLN A 187 -16.55 -6.30 4.27
CA GLN A 187 -17.81 -6.74 3.70
C GLN A 187 -17.54 -7.49 2.41
N ILE A 188 -18.07 -8.70 2.28
CA ILE A 188 -18.04 -9.48 1.03
C ILE A 188 -19.46 -9.65 0.52
N GLN A 189 -19.66 -9.28 -0.75
CA GLN A 189 -20.85 -9.59 -1.51
C GLN A 189 -20.52 -10.70 -2.51
N VAL A 190 -21.37 -11.72 -2.56
CA VAL A 190 -21.28 -12.83 -3.52
C VAL A 190 -22.48 -12.76 -4.44
N ARG A 191 -22.24 -12.70 -5.75
CA ARG A 191 -23.28 -12.70 -6.78
C ARG A 191 -23.02 -13.81 -7.77
N ILE A 192 -24.06 -14.55 -8.14
CA ILE A 192 -23.99 -15.46 -9.27
C ILE A 192 -24.03 -14.63 -10.54
N ILE A 193 -23.08 -14.88 -11.45
CA ILE A 193 -22.98 -14.20 -12.73
C ILE A 193 -22.93 -15.23 -13.87
N LYS A 194 -23.68 -14.91 -14.94
CA LYS A 194 -23.69 -15.58 -16.26
C LYS A 194 -24.14 -17.05 -16.25
N TYR A 195 -25.14 -17.32 -17.09
CA TYR A 195 -25.52 -18.65 -17.56
C TYR A 195 -25.58 -18.62 -19.09
N GLU A 196 -25.30 -19.74 -19.76
CA GLU A 196 -25.40 -19.82 -21.22
C GLU A 196 -26.87 -19.90 -21.70
N GLU A 197 -27.82 -20.35 -20.86
CA GLU A 197 -29.24 -20.41 -21.26
C GLU A 197 -30.03 -19.16 -20.83
N GLN A 198 -30.82 -18.61 -21.74
CA GLN A 198 -31.52 -17.32 -21.58
C GLN A 198 -32.64 -17.29 -20.52
N ASN A 199 -33.07 -18.44 -20.00
CA ASN A 199 -34.29 -18.55 -19.17
C ASN A 199 -34.04 -18.77 -17.66
N ARG A 200 -32.79 -18.82 -17.19
CA ARG A 200 -32.47 -18.84 -15.75
C ARG A 200 -31.95 -17.48 -15.29
N ASP A 201 -32.43 -17.05 -14.14
CA ASP A 201 -32.06 -15.80 -13.47
C ASP A 201 -30.56 -15.83 -13.10
N SER A 202 -29.73 -15.28 -13.99
CA SER A 202 -28.27 -15.45 -14.03
C SER A 202 -27.50 -14.24 -13.49
N ASP A 203 -28.19 -13.31 -12.82
CA ASP A 203 -27.58 -12.24 -12.04
C ASP A 203 -28.38 -12.02 -10.75
N ARG A 204 -27.92 -12.63 -9.66
CA ARG A 204 -28.58 -12.52 -8.35
C ARG A 204 -27.57 -12.51 -7.21
N GLU A 205 -27.91 -11.82 -6.14
CA GLU A 205 -27.15 -11.88 -4.89
C GLU A 205 -27.36 -13.22 -4.20
N LEU A 206 -26.26 -13.91 -3.93
CA LEU A 206 -26.27 -15.17 -3.20
C LEU A 206 -26.16 -14.90 -1.69
N ARG A 207 -25.22 -14.03 -1.31
CA ARG A 207 -24.86 -13.82 0.09
C ARG A 207 -24.14 -12.49 0.29
N LYS A 208 -24.39 -11.87 1.44
CA LYS A 208 -23.54 -10.81 2.00
C LYS A 208 -23.01 -11.25 3.36
N VAL A 209 -21.72 -11.01 3.61
CA VAL A 209 -21.06 -11.30 4.88
C VAL A 209 -20.32 -10.06 5.33
N GLU A 210 -20.40 -9.76 6.62
CA GLU A 210 -19.67 -8.66 7.24
C GLU A 210 -18.85 -9.19 8.41
N PHE A 211 -17.66 -8.65 8.59
CA PHE A 211 -16.77 -9.02 9.68
C PHE A 211 -15.95 -7.82 10.12
N GLN A 212 -15.84 -7.65 11.43
CA GLN A 212 -15.00 -6.61 12.00
C GLN A 212 -13.76 -7.25 12.63
N ARG A 213 -12.58 -6.72 12.29
CA ARG A 213 -11.32 -7.06 12.95
C ARG A 213 -10.50 -5.82 13.25
N PHE A 214 -9.43 -6.00 14.01
CA PHE A 214 -8.64 -4.90 14.54
C PHE A 214 -7.15 -5.22 14.42
N LEU A 215 -6.38 -4.32 13.82
CA LEU A 215 -4.92 -4.38 13.82
C LEU A 215 -4.40 -3.63 15.05
N ARG A 216 -3.75 -4.33 15.97
CA ARG A 216 -3.10 -3.73 17.15
C ARG A 216 -1.65 -3.47 16.86
N VAL A 217 -1.14 -2.36 17.40
CA VAL A 217 0.31 -2.14 17.43
C VAL A 217 0.89 -3.00 18.55
N GLU A 218 1.70 -3.99 18.19
CA GLU A 218 2.39 -4.89 19.11
C GLU A 218 3.85 -5.04 18.67
N ARG A 219 4.80 -4.75 19.56
CA ARG A 219 6.25 -4.96 19.32
C ARG A 219 6.72 -4.47 17.95
N ASP A 220 6.37 -3.23 17.61
CA ASP A 220 6.74 -2.59 16.34
C ASP A 220 6.10 -3.18 15.08
N THR A 221 5.06 -4.01 15.23
CA THR A 221 4.22 -4.50 14.13
C THR A 221 2.72 -4.25 14.34
N LEU A 222 1.93 -4.38 13.27
CA LEU A 222 0.48 -4.30 13.24
C LEU A 222 -0.06 -5.72 13.13
N PHE A 223 -0.60 -6.23 14.22
CA PHE A 223 -1.03 -7.61 14.34
C PHE A 223 -2.55 -7.73 14.43
N SER A 224 -3.11 -8.74 13.76
CA SER A 224 -4.51 -9.17 13.89
C SER A 224 -4.54 -10.63 14.31
N SER A 225 -5.33 -10.96 15.32
CA SER A 225 -5.55 -12.35 15.74
C SER A 225 -6.52 -13.11 14.83
N ASN A 226 -7.27 -12.39 13.98
CA ASN A 226 -8.25 -12.97 13.07
C ASN A 226 -7.76 -12.86 11.63
N ASP A 227 -8.01 -13.92 10.86
CA ASP A 227 -7.79 -13.94 9.42
C ASP A 227 -8.75 -12.98 8.69
N PRO A 228 -8.33 -12.40 7.54
CA PRO A 228 -9.19 -11.59 6.69
C PRO A 228 -10.44 -12.34 6.25
N LEU A 229 -11.56 -11.62 6.10
CA LEU A 229 -12.84 -12.20 5.67
C LEU A 229 -12.74 -12.90 4.31
N TRP A 230 -11.88 -12.41 3.41
CA TRP A 230 -11.65 -13.01 2.09
C TRP A 230 -11.29 -14.49 2.17
N GLU A 231 -10.28 -14.82 2.98
CA GLU A 231 -9.76 -16.19 3.12
C GLU A 231 -10.76 -17.14 3.77
N ARG A 232 -11.81 -16.60 4.39
CA ARG A 232 -12.86 -17.36 5.09
C ARG A 232 -14.10 -17.62 4.24
N VAL A 233 -14.29 -16.89 3.14
CA VAL A 233 -15.54 -16.89 2.36
C VAL A 233 -15.31 -17.29 0.91
N VAL A 234 -14.20 -16.91 0.30
CA VAL A 234 -13.98 -17.13 -1.12
C VAL A 234 -13.75 -18.61 -1.41
N GLY A 235 -14.46 -19.13 -2.42
CA GLY A 235 -14.47 -20.56 -2.73
C GLY A 235 -15.29 -21.39 -1.75
N GLN A 236 -16.24 -20.77 -1.04
CA GLN A 236 -17.18 -21.43 -0.13
C GLN A 236 -18.63 -20.93 -0.35
N ASP A 237 -18.99 -20.59 -1.60
CA ASP A 237 -20.36 -20.24 -2.00
C ASP A 237 -21.34 -21.42 -1.99
#